data_AF-A0AAX6I0M5-F1
#
_entry.id   AF-A0AAX6I0M5-F1
#
_cell.length_a   1.000
_cell.length_b   1.000
_cell.length_c   1.000
_cell.angle_alpha   90.00
_cell.angle_beta   90.00
_cell.angle_gamma   90.00
#
_symmetry.space_group_name_H-M   'P 1'
#
loop_
_entity.id
_entity.type
_entity.pdbx_description
1 polymer ?
#
loop_
_entity_poly.entity_id
_entity_poly.type
_entity_poly.pdbx_seq_one_letter_code
_entity_poly.pdbx_strand_id
1 'polypeptide(L)'
;MASYLPVASTPLLRFSSTARPLLLRHRFPMRPLPSPRRHVSVVSAESFGWDDVLRVAEEPRPDSSSDVLRGFLRRVRSCNRGSEFKSEFVPFLVENKVVGYIHKGFIDHLREFPDVFSIAFDKDAYNAGGHVMLHSSLRTPEERTEVVGDVIKNLGELIPGIRNEMYPVTSSFGMPTLFSLERAAAPYFGIKAYGVHMNGYVDRNKEKFLWVGKRSDMKPTYPGMLDHLVAGGLPHGISCQENLVKECEEEAGIPRNISDRAISVGAVSYMDIEDTVTKETFYSATI
;
A
#
# COMPACT_ATOMS: atom_id res chain seq x y z
N MET A 1 28.42 -20.70 -32.88
CA MET A 1 28.45 -22.18 -32.84
C MET A 1 27.77 -22.62 -31.56
N ALA A 2 26.52 -23.08 -31.69
CA ALA A 2 25.76 -23.67 -30.59
C ALA A 2 25.99 -25.18 -30.63
N SER A 3 26.35 -25.79 -29.50
CA SER A 3 26.50 -27.24 -29.36
C SER A 3 25.44 -27.77 -28.41
N TYR A 4 24.54 -28.57 -28.98
CA TYR A 4 23.47 -29.33 -28.34
C TYR A 4 23.89 -30.80 -28.15
N LEU A 5 23.23 -31.44 -27.17
CA LEU A 5 23.03 -32.89 -26.93
C LEU A 5 23.99 -33.64 -25.98
N PRO A 6 23.57 -34.77 -25.33
CA PRO A 6 22.22 -35.32 -25.14
C PRO A 6 21.86 -35.76 -23.70
N VAL A 7 20.55 -36.03 -23.55
CA VAL A 7 19.85 -36.70 -22.44
C VAL A 7 20.21 -38.19 -22.37
N ALA A 8 20.32 -38.74 -21.15
CA ALA A 8 20.26 -40.18 -20.89
C ALA A 8 19.42 -40.48 -19.64
N SER A 9 18.68 -41.59 -19.73
CA SER A 9 17.52 -41.96 -18.92
C SER A 9 17.86 -42.95 -17.81
N THR A 10 17.19 -42.78 -16.65
CA THR A 10 16.73 -43.71 -15.59
C THR A 10 17.30 -45.14 -15.44
N PRO A 11 17.36 -45.64 -14.18
CA PRO A 11 16.28 -46.53 -13.75
C PRO A 11 15.71 -46.29 -12.34
N LEU A 12 14.51 -46.84 -12.18
CA LEU A 12 13.56 -46.86 -11.06
C LEU A 12 14.10 -47.55 -9.80
N LEU A 13 13.78 -46.98 -8.63
CA LEU A 13 13.63 -47.74 -7.39
C LEU A 13 12.31 -47.34 -6.69
N ARG A 14 11.48 -48.35 -6.45
CA ARG A 14 10.22 -48.30 -5.72
C ARG A 14 10.52 -48.26 -4.21
N PHE A 15 9.82 -47.39 -3.48
CA PHE A 15 9.47 -47.65 -2.09
C PHE A 15 8.01 -47.28 -1.84
N SER A 16 7.26 -48.26 -1.35
CA SER A 16 5.91 -48.12 -0.84
C SER A 16 5.95 -47.54 0.57
N SER A 17 5.12 -46.55 0.87
CA SER A 17 4.61 -46.35 2.21
C SER A 17 3.27 -45.64 2.16
N THR A 18 2.26 -46.35 2.65
CA THR A 18 0.89 -45.92 2.82
C THR A 18 0.74 -45.14 4.11
N ALA A 19 0.31 -43.88 4.06
CA ALA A 19 -0.29 -43.20 5.20
C ALA A 19 -1.30 -42.13 4.72
N ARG A 20 -2.59 -42.41 4.92
CA ARG A 20 -3.69 -41.44 4.79
C ARG A 20 -3.83 -40.67 6.10
N PRO A 21 -3.98 -39.34 6.09
CA PRO A 21 -4.60 -38.63 7.21
C PRO A 21 -6.11 -38.49 6.97
N LEU A 22 -6.88 -38.91 7.96
CA LEU A 22 -8.34 -38.80 8.05
C LEU A 22 -8.75 -37.33 8.20
N LEU A 23 -9.60 -36.85 7.29
CA LEU A 23 -10.33 -35.59 7.38
C LEU A 23 -11.44 -35.71 8.45
N LEU A 24 -11.25 -35.12 9.63
CA LEU A 24 -12.32 -34.94 10.60
C LEU A 24 -13.02 -33.59 10.31
N ARG A 25 -14.12 -33.63 9.56
CA ARG A 25 -15.03 -32.50 9.37
C ARG A 25 -15.84 -32.30 10.65
N HIS A 26 -15.58 -31.26 11.42
CA HIS A 26 -16.54 -30.73 12.38
C HIS A 26 -17.48 -29.75 11.68
N ARG A 27 -18.72 -30.20 11.43
CA ARG A 27 -19.83 -29.35 11.00
C ARG A 27 -20.42 -28.64 12.22
N PHE A 28 -20.27 -27.32 12.31
CA PHE A 28 -21.14 -26.48 13.14
C PHE A 28 -22.34 -26.01 12.31
N PRO A 29 -23.58 -26.05 12.85
CA PRO A 29 -24.75 -25.56 12.13
C PRO A 29 -24.82 -24.02 12.26
N MET A 30 -24.44 -23.31 11.19
CA MET A 30 -24.70 -21.87 11.06
C MET A 30 -26.13 -21.66 10.53
N ARG A 31 -26.99 -21.05 11.34
CA ARG A 31 -28.29 -20.51 10.93
C ARG A 31 -28.04 -19.27 10.05
N PRO A 32 -28.71 -19.09 8.90
CA PRO A 32 -28.56 -17.87 8.10
C PRO A 32 -29.35 -16.73 8.74
N LEU A 33 -28.68 -15.60 8.96
CA LEU A 33 -29.33 -14.30 9.20
C LEU A 33 -29.71 -13.67 7.85
N PRO A 34 -30.82 -12.92 7.75
CA PRO A 34 -31.28 -12.36 6.49
C PRO A 34 -30.38 -11.20 6.04
N SER A 35 -29.89 -11.28 4.81
CA SER A 35 -29.14 -10.22 4.14
C SER A 35 -30.08 -9.14 3.59
N PRO A 36 -29.75 -7.84 3.75
CA PRO A 36 -30.48 -6.80 3.05
C PRO A 36 -30.08 -6.84 1.57
N ARG A 37 -31.03 -7.17 0.68
CA ARG A 37 -30.85 -7.04 -0.77
C ARG A 37 -30.66 -5.56 -1.12
N ARG A 38 -29.41 -5.16 -1.38
CA ARG A 38 -29.14 -4.00 -2.25
C ARG A 38 -28.89 -4.54 -3.65
N HIS A 39 -29.74 -4.15 -4.60
CA HIS A 39 -29.48 -4.37 -6.01
C HIS A 39 -28.22 -3.60 -6.40
N VAL A 40 -27.11 -4.31 -6.57
CA VAL A 40 -25.92 -3.81 -7.24
C VAL A 40 -26.03 -4.26 -8.69
N SER A 41 -26.40 -3.34 -9.58
CA SER A 41 -26.26 -3.56 -11.01
C SER A 41 -24.76 -3.60 -11.35
N VAL A 42 -24.27 -4.77 -11.73
CA VAL A 42 -22.93 -4.93 -12.29
C VAL A 42 -22.96 -4.34 -13.70
N VAL A 43 -22.29 -3.20 -13.89
CA VAL A 43 -22.09 -2.60 -15.22
C VAL A 43 -20.78 -3.18 -15.78
N SER A 44 -20.83 -3.74 -16.99
CA SER A 44 -19.65 -4.30 -17.66
C SER A 44 -18.65 -3.20 -18.04
N ALA A 45 -17.37 -3.52 -18.01
CA ALA A 45 -16.25 -2.59 -18.27
C ALA A 45 -16.25 -1.95 -19.68
N GLU A 46 -17.11 -2.39 -20.59
CA GLU A 46 -17.18 -1.91 -21.97
C GLU A 46 -17.96 -0.58 -22.13
N SER A 47 -18.60 -0.05 -21.09
CA SER A 47 -19.54 1.08 -21.25
C SER A 47 -19.23 2.35 -20.44
N PHE A 48 -18.05 2.49 -19.83
CA PHE A 48 -17.75 3.73 -19.10
C PHE A 48 -17.40 4.87 -20.07
N GLY A 49 -18.38 5.71 -20.36
CA GLY A 49 -18.30 6.79 -21.35
C GLY A 49 -18.40 8.19 -20.75
N TRP A 50 -18.42 9.22 -21.61
CA TRP A 50 -18.64 10.60 -21.20
C TRP A 50 -19.96 10.79 -20.45
N ASP A 51 -20.98 9.98 -20.73
CA ASP A 51 -22.26 10.02 -20.02
C ASP A 51 -22.14 9.62 -18.55
N ASP A 52 -21.16 8.79 -18.18
CA ASP A 52 -20.92 8.42 -16.77
C ASP A 52 -20.13 9.50 -16.04
N VAL A 53 -19.16 10.12 -16.73
CA VAL A 53 -18.44 11.29 -16.21
C VAL A 53 -19.40 12.47 -16.01
N LEU A 54 -20.31 12.69 -16.96
CA LEU A 54 -21.34 13.72 -16.86
C LEU A 54 -22.38 13.38 -15.79
N ARG A 55 -22.82 12.12 -15.65
CA ARG A 55 -23.70 11.70 -14.55
C ARG A 55 -23.10 11.94 -13.16
N VAL A 56 -21.80 11.65 -12.98
CA VAL A 56 -21.09 11.95 -11.72
C VAL A 56 -20.96 13.46 -11.50
N ALA A 57 -20.84 14.25 -12.58
CA ALA A 57 -20.81 15.71 -12.52
C ALA A 57 -22.22 16.36 -12.37
N GLU A 58 -23.28 15.63 -12.70
CA GLU A 58 -24.70 16.04 -12.64
C GLU A 58 -25.39 15.66 -11.31
N GLU A 59 -24.72 14.94 -10.40
CA GLU A 59 -25.18 14.89 -9.00
C GLU A 59 -25.41 16.33 -8.50
N PRO A 60 -26.53 16.59 -7.80
CA PRO A 60 -27.08 17.94 -7.64
C PRO A 60 -26.00 18.93 -7.22
N ARG A 61 -25.74 19.91 -8.10
CA ARG A 61 -24.81 20.99 -7.81
C ARG A 61 -25.27 21.64 -6.52
N PRO A 62 -24.41 21.70 -5.50
CA PRO A 62 -24.85 22.27 -4.24
C PRO A 62 -25.11 23.77 -4.43
N ASP A 63 -26.32 24.21 -4.05
CA ASP A 63 -26.78 25.60 -4.21
C ASP A 63 -25.98 26.63 -3.39
N SER A 64 -24.98 26.20 -2.62
CA SER A 64 -24.11 27.07 -1.84
C SER A 64 -22.63 26.63 -1.90
N SER A 65 -21.71 27.60 -1.91
CA SER A 65 -20.27 27.35 -1.75
C SER A 65 -19.96 26.55 -0.48
N SER A 66 -20.81 26.66 0.55
CA SER A 66 -20.74 25.88 1.79
C SER A 66 -20.88 24.38 1.56
N ASP A 67 -21.75 23.95 0.66
CA ASP A 67 -21.99 22.53 0.42
C ASP A 67 -20.92 21.88 -0.47
N VAL A 68 -20.33 22.62 -1.42
CA VAL A 68 -19.14 22.19 -2.16
C VAL A 68 -17.95 21.99 -1.21
N LEU A 69 -17.69 22.98 -0.34
CA LEU A 69 -16.65 22.89 0.68
C LEU A 69 -16.92 21.73 1.65
N ARG A 70 -18.18 21.46 2.00
CA ARG A 70 -18.57 20.31 2.80
C ARG A 70 -18.21 18.98 2.14
N GLY A 71 -18.37 18.88 0.81
CA GLY A 71 -17.92 17.74 0.01
C GLY A 71 -16.41 17.50 0.12
N PHE A 72 -15.60 18.54 -0.08
CA PHE A 72 -14.14 18.45 0.06
C PHE A 72 -13.70 18.09 1.48
N LEU A 73 -14.28 18.74 2.50
CA LEU A 73 -13.98 18.44 3.90
C LEU A 73 -14.34 17.00 4.28
N ARG A 74 -15.43 16.47 3.73
CA ARG A 74 -15.78 15.04 3.89
C ARG A 74 -14.68 14.15 3.32
N ARG A 75 -14.11 14.47 2.15
CA ARG A 75 -13.02 13.69 1.58
C ARG A 75 -11.75 13.77 2.42
N VAL A 76 -11.37 14.96 2.89
CA VAL A 76 -10.23 15.15 3.80
C VAL A 76 -10.40 14.31 5.06
N ARG A 77 -11.59 14.33 5.68
CA ARG A 77 -11.89 13.49 6.85
C ARG A 77 -11.83 12.00 6.52
N SER A 78 -12.30 11.59 5.34
CA SER A 78 -12.25 10.18 4.91
C SER A 78 -10.82 9.66 4.72
N CYS A 79 -9.86 10.52 4.42
CA CYS A 79 -8.44 10.17 4.37
C CYS A 79 -7.76 10.22 5.75
N ASN A 80 -8.46 10.69 6.79
CA ASN A 80 -7.91 10.86 8.14
C ASN A 80 -8.78 10.17 9.21
N ARG A 81 -9.25 8.95 8.93
CA ARG A 81 -10.16 8.21 9.84
C ARG A 81 -9.39 7.31 10.81
N GLY A 82 -10.12 6.78 11.79
CA GLY A 82 -9.64 5.75 12.70
C GLY A 82 -8.66 6.26 13.76
N SER A 83 -8.59 7.58 13.96
CA SER A 83 -7.77 8.20 15.00
C SER A 83 -8.06 7.70 16.42
N GLU A 84 -9.29 7.23 16.65
CA GLU A 84 -9.78 6.60 17.86
C GLU A 84 -9.07 5.25 18.17
N PHE A 85 -8.60 4.56 17.14
CA PHE A 85 -7.89 3.27 17.26
C PHE A 85 -6.38 3.44 17.47
N LYS A 86 -5.86 4.68 17.55
CA LYS A 86 -4.42 4.92 17.76
C LYS A 86 -3.85 4.22 19.00
N SER A 87 -4.66 4.05 20.04
CA SER A 87 -4.26 3.33 21.26
C SER A 87 -4.07 1.83 21.04
N GLU A 88 -4.52 1.27 19.92
CA GLU A 88 -4.33 -0.13 19.52
C GLU A 88 -3.00 -0.35 18.79
N PHE A 89 -2.24 0.71 18.52
CA PHE A 89 -0.93 0.63 17.88
C PHE A 89 0.18 0.96 18.88
N VAL A 90 1.36 0.40 18.64
CA VAL A 90 2.59 0.73 19.36
C VAL A 90 3.66 1.23 18.38
N PRO A 91 4.55 2.14 18.78
CA PRO A 91 5.63 2.58 17.93
C PRO A 91 6.53 1.42 17.51
N PHE A 92 6.91 1.42 16.24
CA PHE A 92 7.97 0.59 15.68
C PHE A 92 9.26 1.41 15.58
N LEU A 93 10.32 0.95 16.27
CA LEU A 93 11.59 1.65 16.39
C LEU A 93 12.73 0.95 15.66
N VAL A 94 13.58 1.76 15.03
CA VAL A 94 14.89 1.35 14.54
C VAL A 94 15.90 2.40 15.03
N GLU A 95 16.95 1.97 15.73
CA GLU A 95 17.93 2.89 16.34
C GLU A 95 17.28 3.98 17.21
N ASN A 96 16.27 3.62 18.02
CA ASN A 96 15.47 4.54 18.85
C ASN A 96 14.69 5.63 18.07
N LYS A 97 14.57 5.51 16.75
CA LYS A 97 13.73 6.38 15.92
C LYS A 97 12.42 5.69 15.60
N VAL A 98 11.30 6.37 15.79
CA VAL A 98 9.99 5.87 15.36
C VAL A 98 9.91 5.92 13.84
N VAL A 99 9.76 4.75 13.22
CA VAL A 99 9.67 4.60 11.76
C VAL A 99 8.28 4.15 11.30
N GLY A 100 7.44 3.70 12.22
CA GLY A 100 6.06 3.34 11.96
C GLY A 100 5.30 2.97 13.22
N TYR A 101 4.11 2.41 13.05
CA TYR A 101 3.22 2.00 14.12
C TYR A 101 2.62 0.63 13.84
N ILE A 102 2.83 -0.31 14.74
CA ILE A 102 2.37 -1.70 14.58
C ILE A 102 1.13 -1.93 15.42
N HIS A 103 0.10 -2.50 14.82
CA HIS A 103 -1.12 -2.88 15.54
C HIS A 103 -0.82 -3.98 16.56
N LYS A 104 -1.38 -3.89 17.77
CA LYS A 104 -1.14 -4.84 18.86
C LYS A 104 -1.45 -6.29 18.47
N GLY A 105 -2.48 -6.52 17.66
CA GLY A 105 -2.82 -7.85 17.15
C GLY A 105 -1.81 -8.43 16.15
N PHE A 106 -0.95 -7.60 15.54
CA PHE A 106 0.11 -8.09 14.65
C PHE A 106 1.38 -8.47 15.42
N ILE A 107 1.57 -7.93 16.63
CA ILE A 107 2.77 -8.17 17.46
C ILE A 107 2.96 -9.66 17.78
N ASP A 108 1.88 -10.42 17.98
CA ASP A 108 1.98 -11.85 18.30
C ASP A 108 2.72 -12.64 17.22
N HIS A 109 2.55 -12.28 15.94
CA HIS A 109 3.28 -12.89 14.84
C HIS A 109 4.76 -12.49 14.82
N LEU A 110 5.09 -11.28 15.29
CA LEU A 110 6.47 -10.81 15.39
C LEU A 110 7.23 -11.43 16.57
N ARG A 111 6.51 -11.90 17.61
CA ARG A 111 7.11 -12.61 18.76
C ARG A 111 7.77 -13.92 18.37
N GLU A 112 7.39 -14.51 17.24
CA GLU A 112 8.00 -15.72 16.70
C GLU A 112 9.44 -15.49 16.18
N PHE A 113 9.87 -14.22 16.06
CA PHE A 113 11.18 -13.82 15.56
C PHE A 113 11.97 -13.00 16.60
N PRO A 114 12.31 -13.56 17.78
CA PRO A 114 12.94 -12.82 18.87
C PRO A 114 14.35 -12.30 18.54
N ASP A 115 15.04 -12.94 17.60
CA ASP A 115 16.36 -12.50 17.11
C ASP A 115 16.26 -11.27 16.19
N VAL A 116 15.05 -10.94 15.71
CA VAL A 116 14.78 -9.83 14.79
C VAL A 116 14.06 -8.68 15.51
N PHE A 117 13.07 -8.99 16.35
CA PHE A 117 12.25 -8.00 17.05
C PHE A 117 12.36 -8.13 18.56
N SER A 118 12.71 -7.03 19.22
CA SER A 118 12.57 -6.86 20.66
C SER A 118 11.24 -6.17 20.96
N ILE A 119 10.43 -6.77 21.82
CA ILE A 119 9.09 -6.28 22.13
C ILE A 119 9.03 -5.98 23.63
N ALA A 120 8.75 -4.73 23.98
CA ALA A 120 8.63 -4.29 25.36
C ALA A 120 7.21 -3.78 25.62
N PHE A 121 6.64 -4.20 26.75
CA PHE A 121 5.39 -3.65 27.29
C PHE A 121 5.66 -3.19 28.71
N ASP A 122 5.34 -1.93 28.99
CA ASP A 122 5.38 -1.39 30.34
C ASP A 122 4.24 -2.02 31.16
N LYS A 123 4.61 -2.63 32.28
CA LYS A 123 3.68 -3.35 33.16
C LYS A 123 2.89 -2.40 34.08
N ASP A 124 3.33 -1.16 34.24
CA ASP A 124 2.77 -0.21 35.22
C ASP A 124 1.99 0.96 34.59
N ALA A 125 1.91 1.02 33.26
CA ALA A 125 1.14 2.03 32.57
C ALA A 125 -0.35 1.63 32.47
N TYR A 126 -1.21 2.31 33.25
CA TYR A 126 -2.68 2.23 33.14
C TYR A 126 -3.20 2.55 31.72
N ASN A 127 -2.36 3.12 30.84
CA ASN A 127 -2.54 3.24 29.40
C ASN A 127 -1.34 2.63 28.67
N ALA A 128 -1.37 1.32 28.43
CA ALA A 128 -0.56 0.53 27.50
C ALA A 128 0.59 1.27 26.79
N GLY A 129 1.73 1.47 27.47
CA GLY A 129 2.97 1.89 26.83
C GLY A 129 3.76 0.68 26.40
N GLY A 130 3.79 0.35 25.11
CA GLY A 130 4.64 -0.71 24.57
C GLY A 130 5.33 -0.25 23.31
N HIS A 131 6.32 -1.01 22.85
CA HIS A 131 6.97 -0.78 21.57
C HIS A 131 7.53 -2.05 20.96
N VAL A 132 7.67 -2.03 19.64
CA VAL A 132 8.43 -3.04 18.89
C VAL A 132 9.70 -2.37 18.38
N MET A 133 10.85 -2.98 18.61
CA MET A 133 12.14 -2.46 18.18
C MET A 133 12.88 -3.50 17.36
N LEU A 134 13.49 -3.09 16.26
CA LEU A 134 14.39 -3.96 15.50
C LEU A 134 15.65 -4.26 16.34
N HIS A 135 16.06 -5.52 16.37
CA HIS A 135 17.11 -5.98 17.26
C HIS A 135 18.44 -5.26 16.99
N SER A 136 19.13 -4.87 18.08
CA SER A 136 20.35 -4.04 18.00
C SER A 136 21.55 -4.73 17.36
N SER A 137 21.49 -6.05 17.16
CA SER A 137 22.50 -6.78 16.38
C SER A 137 22.45 -6.44 14.89
N LEU A 138 21.30 -5.99 14.37
CA LEU A 138 21.10 -5.66 12.95
C LEU A 138 21.60 -4.23 12.68
N ARG A 139 22.84 -4.11 12.20
CA ARG A 139 23.59 -2.84 12.19
C ARG A 139 23.48 -2.07 10.89
N THR A 140 23.28 -2.76 9.77
CA THR A 140 23.27 -2.14 8.44
C THR A 140 21.87 -2.13 7.83
N PRO A 141 21.54 -1.12 7.00
CA PRO A 141 20.28 -1.12 6.24
C PRO A 141 20.06 -2.39 5.41
N GLU A 142 21.13 -2.94 4.84
CA GLU A 142 21.10 -4.14 3.99
C GLU A 142 20.74 -5.38 4.80
N GLU A 143 21.42 -5.60 5.93
CA GLU A 143 21.14 -6.70 6.86
C GLU A 143 19.70 -6.64 7.39
N ARG A 144 19.24 -5.45 7.79
CA ARG A 144 17.86 -5.24 8.23
C ARG A 144 16.85 -5.57 7.13
N THR A 145 17.15 -5.15 5.90
CA THR A 145 16.30 -5.40 4.73
C THR A 145 16.19 -6.91 4.45
N GLU A 146 17.31 -7.61 4.48
CA GLU A 146 17.36 -9.07 4.24
C GLU A 146 16.58 -9.82 5.33
N VAL A 147 16.91 -9.59 6.59
CA VAL A 147 16.32 -10.31 7.73
C VAL A 147 14.83 -10.02 7.88
N VAL A 148 14.40 -8.76 7.76
CA VAL A 148 12.97 -8.42 7.80
C VAL A 148 12.25 -8.95 6.56
N GLY A 149 12.91 -8.97 5.40
CA GLY A 149 12.42 -9.60 4.19
C GLY A 149 12.14 -11.09 4.38
N ASP A 150 13.02 -11.81 5.08
CA ASP A 150 12.81 -13.22 5.41
C ASP A 150 11.66 -13.41 6.40
N VAL A 151 11.48 -12.51 7.38
CA VAL A 151 10.28 -12.53 8.24
C VAL A 151 9.02 -12.37 7.40
N ILE A 152 8.97 -11.39 6.49
CA ILE A 152 7.80 -11.16 5.62
C ILE A 152 7.48 -12.42 4.80
N LYS A 153 8.50 -13.11 4.26
CA LYS A 153 8.31 -14.38 3.54
C LYS A 153 7.71 -15.47 4.45
N ASN A 154 8.17 -15.58 5.69
CA ASN A 154 7.66 -16.57 6.66
C ASN A 154 6.23 -16.26 7.10
N LEU A 155 5.86 -14.98 7.20
CA LEU A 155 4.48 -14.56 7.51
C LEU A 155 3.49 -14.92 6.39
N GLY A 156 3.96 -15.08 5.15
CA GLY A 156 3.19 -15.62 4.03
C GLY A 156 1.87 -14.89 3.79
N GLU A 157 0.75 -15.63 3.82
CA GLU A 157 -0.60 -15.13 3.54
C GLU A 157 -1.09 -14.02 4.49
N LEU A 158 -0.41 -13.79 5.62
CA LEU A 158 -0.70 -12.65 6.50
C LEU A 158 -0.39 -11.31 5.82
N ILE A 159 0.56 -11.29 4.88
CA ILE A 159 0.93 -10.12 4.08
C ILE A 159 0.66 -10.46 2.60
N PRO A 160 -0.61 -10.43 2.17
CA PRO A 160 -0.97 -10.77 0.80
C PRO A 160 -0.52 -9.69 -0.19
N GLY A 161 -0.40 -10.08 -1.46
CA GLY A 161 -0.21 -9.12 -2.55
C GLY A 161 1.20 -8.56 -2.67
N ILE A 162 2.22 -9.37 -2.40
CA ILE A 162 3.64 -9.07 -2.64
C ILE A 162 3.84 -8.47 -4.04
N ARG A 163 4.57 -7.35 -4.11
CA ARG A 163 4.77 -6.61 -5.36
C ARG A 163 6.19 -6.68 -5.91
N ASN A 164 7.14 -7.21 -5.15
CA ASN A 164 8.58 -7.14 -5.45
C ASN A 164 9.03 -5.68 -5.63
N GLU A 165 8.49 -4.81 -4.78
CA GLU A 165 8.74 -3.37 -4.81
C GLU A 165 9.09 -2.92 -3.40
N MET A 166 10.31 -2.46 -3.21
CA MET A 166 10.81 -2.08 -1.90
C MET A 166 10.53 -0.62 -1.63
N TYR A 167 9.95 -0.31 -0.47
CA TYR A 167 9.75 1.04 0.04
C TYR A 167 10.84 1.41 1.05
N PRO A 168 11.30 2.67 1.07
CA PRO A 168 12.28 3.12 2.03
C PRO A 168 11.65 3.30 3.42
N VAL A 169 12.25 2.70 4.45
CA VAL A 169 11.85 2.93 5.83
C VAL A 169 12.69 4.07 6.41
N THR A 170 12.04 5.18 6.73
CA THR A 170 12.68 6.42 7.22
C THR A 170 11.88 6.97 8.41
N SER A 171 12.52 7.79 9.25
CA SER A 171 11.81 8.52 10.33
C SER A 171 10.91 9.62 9.77
N SER A 172 11.35 10.27 8.70
CA SER A 172 10.64 11.30 7.95
C SER A 172 11.24 11.45 6.55
N PHE A 173 10.52 12.09 5.65
CA PHE A 173 10.99 12.29 4.28
C PHE A 173 12.31 13.06 4.23
N GLY A 174 13.17 12.69 3.29
CA GLY A 174 14.51 13.25 3.13
C GLY A 174 15.53 12.78 4.17
N MET A 175 15.10 12.04 5.21
CA MET A 175 16.03 11.42 6.14
C MET A 175 16.65 10.16 5.55
N PRO A 176 17.83 9.74 6.04
CA PRO A 176 18.46 8.50 5.59
C PRO A 176 17.52 7.30 5.71
N THR A 177 17.58 6.42 4.71
CA THR A 177 16.86 5.14 4.75
C THR A 177 17.52 4.22 5.76
N LEU A 178 16.76 3.74 6.73
CA LEU A 178 17.24 2.88 7.82
C LEU A 178 17.25 1.41 7.42
N PHE A 179 16.34 1.03 6.52
CA PHE A 179 16.28 -0.23 5.77
C PHE A 179 15.15 -0.13 4.74
N SER A 180 14.97 -1.14 3.90
CA SER A 180 13.90 -1.21 2.91
C SER A 180 12.91 -2.31 3.25
N LEU A 181 11.63 -2.08 2.98
CA LEU A 181 10.53 -3.00 3.30
C LEU A 181 9.68 -3.28 2.05
N GLU A 182 9.27 -4.53 1.84
CA GLU A 182 8.32 -4.87 0.77
C GLU A 182 7.04 -4.02 0.88
N ARG A 183 6.61 -3.42 -0.23
CA ARG A 183 5.46 -2.52 -0.30
C ARG A 183 4.19 -3.12 0.30
N ALA A 184 3.94 -4.40 0.09
CA ALA A 184 2.78 -5.08 0.66
C ALA A 184 2.80 -5.10 2.20
N ALA A 185 3.98 -5.11 2.82
CA ALA A 185 4.15 -5.11 4.27
C ALA A 185 4.02 -3.71 4.90
N ALA A 186 4.13 -2.63 4.10
CA ALA A 186 4.12 -1.26 4.62
C ALA A 186 2.95 -0.94 5.56
N PRO A 187 1.69 -1.36 5.29
CA PRO A 187 0.58 -1.07 6.19
C PRO A 187 0.61 -1.82 7.53
N TYR A 188 1.26 -2.99 7.57
CA TYR A 188 1.38 -3.84 8.76
C TYR A 188 2.44 -3.33 9.73
N PHE A 189 3.53 -2.80 9.18
CA PHE A 189 4.57 -2.10 9.94
C PHE A 189 4.22 -0.63 10.22
N GLY A 190 3.13 -0.14 9.61
CA GLY A 190 2.66 1.23 9.70
C GLY A 190 3.73 2.26 9.35
N ILE A 191 4.61 1.92 8.40
CA ILE A 191 5.65 2.85 7.96
C ILE A 191 5.02 3.98 7.15
N LYS A 192 5.72 5.11 7.10
CA LYS A 192 5.42 6.15 6.11
C LYS A 192 5.73 5.60 4.73
N ALA A 193 4.72 5.42 3.89
CA ALA A 193 4.93 5.26 2.47
C ALA A 193 4.99 6.64 1.81
N TYR A 194 5.59 6.70 0.62
CA TYR A 194 5.71 7.91 -0.20
C TYR A 194 5.25 7.63 -1.63
N GLY A 195 5.00 8.69 -2.40
CA GLY A 195 4.58 8.59 -3.78
C GLY A 195 4.65 9.93 -4.51
N VAL A 196 4.35 9.90 -5.79
CA VAL A 196 4.29 11.06 -6.68
C VAL A 196 2.94 11.09 -7.39
N HIS A 197 2.38 12.27 -7.55
CA HIS A 197 1.10 12.51 -8.21
C HIS A 197 1.23 13.75 -9.08
N MET A 198 0.96 13.63 -10.38
CA MET A 198 1.06 14.72 -11.32
C MET A 198 -0.32 15.05 -11.90
N ASN A 199 -0.73 16.30 -11.69
CA ASN A 199 -1.80 16.90 -12.47
C ASN A 199 -1.23 17.32 -13.83
N GLY A 200 -1.98 17.06 -14.90
CA GLY A 200 -1.61 17.48 -16.24
C GLY A 200 -2.77 18.22 -16.85
N TYR A 201 -2.55 19.45 -17.29
CA TYR A 201 -3.60 20.27 -17.88
C TYR A 201 -3.14 20.97 -19.15
N VAL A 202 -4.11 21.42 -19.94
CA VAL A 202 -3.89 22.24 -21.14
C VAL A 202 -4.80 23.45 -21.10
N ASP A 203 -4.29 24.58 -21.60
CA ASP A 203 -5.11 25.78 -21.85
C ASP A 203 -5.68 25.70 -23.27
N ARG A 204 -7.01 25.72 -23.40
CA ARG A 204 -7.72 25.78 -24.69
C ARG A 204 -8.76 26.89 -24.61
N ASN A 205 -8.77 27.81 -25.56
CA ASN A 205 -9.73 28.91 -25.61
C ASN A 205 -9.84 29.72 -24.29
N LYS A 206 -8.72 29.92 -23.57
CA LYS A 206 -8.65 30.57 -22.26
C LYS A 206 -9.30 29.80 -21.10
N GLU A 207 -9.60 28.52 -21.30
CA GLU A 207 -10.08 27.61 -20.26
C GLU A 207 -9.05 26.51 -19.97
N LYS A 208 -9.02 26.03 -18.73
CA LYS A 208 -8.14 24.93 -18.30
C LYS A 208 -8.87 23.60 -18.38
N PHE A 209 -8.25 22.63 -19.03
CA PHE A 209 -8.72 21.25 -19.11
C PHE A 209 -7.72 20.35 -18.41
N LEU A 210 -8.20 19.60 -17.41
CA LEU A 210 -7.40 18.62 -16.68
C LEU A 210 -7.50 17.25 -17.37
N TRP A 211 -6.38 16.60 -17.57
CA TRP A 211 -6.34 15.19 -17.92
C TRP A 211 -6.56 14.35 -16.66
N VAL A 212 -7.52 13.44 -16.74
CA VAL A 212 -7.90 12.54 -15.64
C VAL A 212 -7.68 11.11 -16.12
N GLY A 213 -6.86 10.36 -15.39
CA GLY A 213 -6.64 8.95 -15.67
C GLY A 213 -7.85 8.13 -15.23
N LYS A 214 -8.17 7.05 -15.94
CA LYS A 214 -9.07 6.00 -15.45
C LYS A 214 -8.23 4.76 -15.16
N ARG A 215 -8.27 4.29 -13.92
CA ARG A 215 -7.52 3.10 -13.51
C ARG A 215 -8.06 1.87 -14.21
N SER A 216 -7.16 1.00 -14.65
CA SER A 216 -7.53 -0.32 -15.18
C SER A 216 -8.35 -1.10 -14.16
N ASP A 217 -9.36 -1.84 -14.63
CA ASP A 217 -10.17 -2.73 -13.78
C ASP A 217 -9.37 -3.90 -13.19
N MET A 218 -8.16 -4.14 -13.70
CA MET A 218 -7.23 -5.15 -13.18
C MET A 218 -6.34 -4.65 -12.04
N LYS A 219 -6.35 -3.35 -11.71
CA LYS A 219 -5.54 -2.84 -10.59
C LYS A 219 -6.10 -3.42 -9.27
N PRO A 220 -5.25 -3.96 -8.39
CA PRO A 220 -5.72 -4.60 -7.14
C PRO A 220 -6.29 -3.60 -6.14
N THR A 221 -5.95 -2.31 -6.28
CA THR A 221 -6.49 -1.22 -5.47
C THR A 221 -7.22 -0.22 -6.34
N TYR A 222 -8.46 0.09 -5.95
CA TYR A 222 -9.34 1.06 -6.62
C TYR A 222 -9.50 0.83 -8.13
N PRO A 223 -9.90 -0.38 -8.58
CA PRO A 223 -10.12 -0.66 -10.01
C PRO A 223 -11.23 0.22 -10.59
N GLY A 224 -11.04 0.69 -11.83
CA GLY A 224 -12.04 1.48 -12.57
C GLY A 224 -12.24 2.93 -12.11
N MET A 225 -11.61 3.33 -11.00
CA MET A 225 -11.74 4.67 -10.43
C MET A 225 -10.96 5.72 -11.23
N LEU A 226 -11.38 6.98 -11.11
CA LEU A 226 -10.63 8.13 -11.65
C LEU A 226 -9.39 8.41 -10.80
N ASP A 227 -8.31 8.87 -11.44
CA ASP A 227 -7.02 9.18 -10.84
C ASP A 227 -6.39 10.41 -11.49
N HIS A 228 -5.25 10.84 -10.96
CA HIS A 228 -4.39 11.84 -11.61
C HIS A 228 -3.94 11.34 -12.99
N LEU A 229 -3.38 12.24 -13.82
CA LEU A 229 -2.81 11.84 -15.10
C LEU A 229 -1.70 10.78 -14.90
N VAL A 230 -0.87 10.96 -13.86
CA VAL A 230 0.17 10.00 -13.44
C VAL A 230 0.19 9.93 -11.92
N ALA A 231 0.21 8.74 -11.35
CA ALA A 231 0.31 8.54 -9.90
C ALA A 231 0.98 7.21 -9.52
N GLY A 232 2.07 7.28 -8.77
CA GLY A 232 2.86 6.11 -8.38
C GLY A 232 3.30 6.16 -6.92
N GLY A 233 3.51 4.98 -6.34
CA GLY A 233 4.29 4.88 -5.10
C GLY A 233 5.74 5.30 -5.33
N LEU A 234 6.50 5.63 -4.29
CA LEU A 234 7.91 5.98 -4.38
C LEU A 234 8.76 4.81 -3.86
N PRO A 235 9.36 4.00 -4.77
CA PRO A 235 10.27 2.94 -4.39
C PRO A 235 11.53 3.45 -3.69
N HIS A 236 12.22 2.55 -3.02
CA HIS A 236 13.56 2.79 -2.50
C HIS A 236 14.55 3.02 -3.65
N GLY A 237 15.52 3.91 -3.43
CA GLY A 237 16.65 4.12 -4.35
C GLY A 237 16.37 5.01 -5.56
N ILE A 238 15.16 5.57 -5.69
CA ILE A 238 14.79 6.50 -6.77
C ILE A 238 14.35 7.85 -6.20
N SER A 239 14.71 8.94 -6.87
CA SER A 239 14.27 10.29 -6.49
C SER A 239 12.82 10.52 -6.90
N CYS A 240 12.14 11.51 -6.31
CA CYS A 240 10.77 11.85 -6.74
C CYS A 240 10.69 12.24 -8.22
N GLN A 241 11.69 12.98 -8.74
CA GLN A 241 11.71 13.38 -10.14
C GLN A 241 11.88 12.18 -11.07
N GLU A 242 12.86 11.31 -10.78
CA GLU A 242 13.09 10.12 -11.60
C GLU A 242 11.92 9.15 -11.54
N ASN A 243 11.29 9.00 -10.37
CA ASN A 243 10.09 8.19 -10.23
C ASN A 243 8.92 8.78 -11.01
N LEU A 244 8.73 10.11 -10.97
CA LEU A 244 7.70 10.76 -11.78
C LEU A 244 7.92 10.52 -13.28
N VAL A 245 9.16 10.63 -13.76
CA VAL A 245 9.49 10.37 -15.17
C VAL A 245 9.21 8.92 -15.56
N LYS A 246 9.59 7.95 -14.72
CA LYS A 246 9.27 6.53 -14.90
C LYS A 246 7.76 6.30 -15.00
N GLU A 247 6.99 6.80 -14.02
CA GLU A 247 5.53 6.62 -13.98
C GLU A 247 4.84 7.35 -15.16
N CYS A 248 5.37 8.48 -15.61
CA CYS A 248 4.90 9.19 -16.80
C CYS A 248 4.99 8.33 -18.07
N GLU A 249 6.11 7.64 -18.24
CA GLU A 249 6.33 6.75 -19.38
C GLU A 249 5.43 5.51 -19.28
N GLU A 250 5.40 4.86 -18.12
CA GLU A 250 4.67 3.60 -17.92
C GLU A 250 3.14 3.76 -17.95
N GLU A 251 2.59 4.81 -17.33
CA GLU A 251 1.14 4.96 -17.16
C GLU A 251 0.47 5.81 -18.24
N ALA A 252 1.20 6.77 -18.82
CA ALA A 252 0.63 7.74 -19.76
C ALA A 252 1.41 7.85 -21.09
N GLY A 253 2.50 7.11 -21.25
CA GLY A 253 3.34 7.19 -22.46
C GLY A 253 3.99 8.57 -22.66
N ILE A 254 4.14 9.36 -21.59
CA ILE A 254 4.69 10.71 -21.64
C ILE A 254 6.23 10.60 -21.63
N PRO A 255 6.92 11.01 -22.70
CA PRO A 255 8.37 10.87 -22.80
C PRO A 255 9.10 11.83 -21.86
N ARG A 256 10.34 11.44 -21.49
CA ARG A 256 11.22 12.20 -20.58
C ARG A 256 11.36 13.67 -20.94
N ASN A 257 11.50 14.01 -22.22
CA ASN A 257 11.64 15.41 -22.66
C ASN A 257 10.43 16.30 -22.33
N ILE A 258 9.27 15.70 -22.03
CA ILE A 258 8.08 16.38 -21.52
C ILE A 258 8.03 16.29 -19.99
N SER A 259 8.19 15.09 -19.42
CA SER A 259 8.06 14.90 -17.96
C SER A 259 9.18 15.56 -17.13
N ASP A 260 10.37 15.80 -17.70
CA ASP A 260 11.43 16.59 -17.07
C ASP A 260 11.05 18.06 -16.86
N ARG A 261 10.00 18.55 -17.54
CA ARG A 261 9.48 19.90 -17.37
C ARG A 261 8.52 20.02 -16.20
N ALA A 262 8.25 18.91 -15.51
CA ALA A 262 7.39 18.93 -14.34
C ALA A 262 7.98 19.79 -13.23
N ILE A 263 7.12 20.57 -12.59
CA ILE A 263 7.46 21.40 -11.45
C ILE A 263 6.83 20.81 -10.20
N SER A 264 7.53 20.87 -9.06
CA SER A 264 6.97 20.49 -7.77
C SER A 264 6.25 21.69 -7.15
N VAL A 265 5.01 21.50 -6.70
CA VAL A 265 4.20 22.58 -6.08
C VAL A 265 3.76 22.31 -4.63
N GLY A 266 4.09 21.16 -4.04
CA GLY A 266 3.76 20.91 -2.63
C GLY A 266 3.76 19.46 -2.19
N ALA A 267 3.01 19.17 -1.13
CA ALA A 267 2.78 17.81 -0.62
C ALA A 267 1.45 17.76 0.15
N VAL A 268 0.85 16.57 0.21
CA VAL A 268 -0.38 16.30 0.97
C VAL A 268 -0.20 15.04 1.78
N SER A 269 -0.22 15.16 3.11
CA SER A 269 -0.10 14.04 4.04
C SER A 269 -1.44 13.70 4.70
N TYR A 270 -1.71 12.42 4.87
CA TYR A 270 -2.85 11.93 5.65
C TYR A 270 -2.50 10.59 6.32
N MET A 271 -3.33 10.19 7.28
CA MET A 271 -3.22 8.92 7.99
C MET A 271 -4.60 8.27 8.07
N ASP A 272 -4.79 7.15 7.37
CA ASP A 272 -6.04 6.38 7.44
C ASP A 272 -5.77 5.07 8.16
N ILE A 273 -6.51 4.81 9.23
CA ILE A 273 -6.46 3.54 9.96
C ILE A 273 -7.69 2.73 9.52
N GLU A 274 -7.44 1.57 8.93
CA GLU A 274 -8.47 0.64 8.47
C GLU A 274 -8.25 -0.72 9.13
N ASP A 275 -9.23 -1.15 9.92
CA ASP A 275 -9.23 -2.36 10.74
C ASP A 275 -7.97 -2.50 11.63
N THR A 276 -6.95 -3.18 11.12
CA THR A 276 -5.73 -3.58 11.85
C THR A 276 -4.44 -3.06 11.23
N VAL A 277 -4.54 -2.19 10.21
CA VAL A 277 -3.38 -1.67 9.48
C VAL A 277 -3.42 -0.15 9.35
N THR A 278 -2.25 0.48 9.36
CA THR A 278 -2.09 1.92 9.14
C THR A 278 -1.73 2.17 7.69
N LYS A 279 -2.50 3.00 6.98
CA LYS A 279 -2.13 3.51 5.66
C LYS A 279 -1.71 4.97 5.81
N GLU A 280 -0.41 5.22 5.87
CA GLU A 280 0.16 6.57 5.85
C GLU A 280 0.88 6.83 4.52
N THR A 281 0.44 7.79 3.70
CA THR A 281 1.25 8.31 2.58
C THR A 281 0.69 9.61 1.99
N PHE A 282 1.53 10.60 1.65
CA PHE A 282 1.86 11.05 0.26
C PHE A 282 2.68 12.36 0.21
N TYR A 283 3.56 12.46 -0.80
CA TYR A 283 4.12 13.70 -1.33
C TYR A 283 3.46 13.92 -2.70
N SER A 284 3.30 15.17 -3.13
CA SER A 284 2.63 15.47 -4.41
C SER A 284 3.53 16.35 -5.26
N ALA A 285 4.25 15.75 -6.21
CA ALA A 285 4.85 16.51 -7.30
C ALA A 285 3.76 16.93 -8.32
N THR A 286 2.89 17.86 -7.93
CA THR A 286 1.82 18.39 -8.80
C THR A 286 2.35 19.48 -9.74
N ILE A 287 1.87 19.51 -11.01
CA ILE A 287 1.78 20.71 -11.87
C ILE A 287 0.33 21.14 -11.99
#